data_AF-A0A915ER21-F1
#
_entry.id   AF-A0A915ER21-F1
#
_cell.length_a   1.000
_cell.length_b   1.000
_cell.length_c   1.000
_cell.angle_alpha   90.00
_cell.angle_beta   90.00
_cell.angle_gamma   90.00
#
_symmetry.space_group_name_H-M   'P 1'
#
loop_
_entity.id
_entity.type
_entity.pdbx_description
1 polymer ?
#
loop_
_entity_poly.entity_id
_entity_poly.type
_entity_poly.pdbx_seq_one_letter_code
_entity_poly.pdbx_strand_id
1 'polypeptide(L)'
;MGKTRKNHIPRVGDFNESTYYMESNLGHPVFETAFGRIAVNICYGRHHPQNWMMYALNGAEIIFNPSATINGLTNHVYTVGINRVGVEVFPNEFTSANGKP
;
A
#
# COMPACT_ATOMS: atom_id res chain seq x y z
N MET A 1 16.85 -2.40 11.83
CA MET A 1 15.54 -2.83 11.30
C MET A 1 15.38 -2.58 9.80
N GLY A 2 15.73 -1.42 9.22
CA GLY A 2 15.80 -1.29 7.73
C GLY A 2 14.56 -0.65 7.11
N LYS A 3 14.26 -0.94 5.83
CA LYS A 3 13.16 -0.32 5.07
C LYS A 3 12.53 -1.27 4.05
N THR A 4 11.27 -1.02 3.71
CA THR A 4 10.56 -1.60 2.56
C THR A 4 10.07 -0.49 1.64
N ARG A 5 9.83 -0.80 0.37
CA ARG A 5 9.31 0.14 -0.65
C ARG A 5 8.10 -0.48 -1.34
N LYS A 6 7.23 0.37 -1.89
CA LYS A 6 5.96 -0.06 -2.47
C LYS A 6 6.19 -0.91 -3.73
N ASN A 7 5.75 -2.18 -3.69
CA ASN A 7 5.92 -3.13 -4.80
C ASN A 7 4.97 -2.87 -5.97
N HIS A 8 3.74 -2.41 -5.69
CA HIS A 8 2.71 -2.17 -6.72
C HIS A 8 2.31 -0.70 -6.74
N ILE A 9 2.58 -0.01 -7.85
CA ILE A 9 2.31 1.42 -8.02
C ILE A 9 1.01 1.64 -8.82
N PRO A 10 -0.01 2.32 -8.27
CA PRO A 10 -1.24 2.61 -8.99
C PRO A 10 -1.02 3.63 -10.10
N ARG A 11 -1.88 3.52 -11.12
CA ARG A 11 -1.95 4.41 -12.30
C ARG A 11 -3.41 4.72 -12.63
N VAL A 12 -4.24 4.90 -11.60
CA VAL A 12 -5.71 4.86 -11.72
C VAL A 12 -6.33 6.13 -11.14
N GLY A 13 -7.07 6.87 -11.96
CA GLY A 13 -7.78 8.09 -11.55
C GLY A 13 -6.84 9.12 -10.93
N ASP A 14 -7.19 9.64 -9.75
CA ASP A 14 -6.35 10.59 -9.01
C ASP A 14 -5.07 9.95 -8.43
N PHE A 15 -4.99 8.61 -8.37
CA PHE A 15 -3.83 7.87 -7.85
C PHE A 15 -2.75 7.70 -8.93
N ASN A 16 -2.23 8.83 -9.43
CA ASN A 16 -1.17 8.92 -10.44
C ASN A 16 0.23 8.75 -9.84
N GLU A 17 0.40 7.78 -8.95
CA GLU A 17 1.63 7.62 -8.17
C GLU A 17 2.86 7.32 -9.04
N SER A 18 2.68 6.65 -10.19
CA SER A 18 3.78 6.30 -11.10
C SER A 18 4.51 7.50 -11.71
N THR A 19 3.91 8.69 -11.66
CA THR A 19 4.58 9.93 -12.08
C THR A 19 5.68 10.35 -11.10
N TYR A 20 5.62 9.87 -9.85
CA TYR A 20 6.52 10.30 -8.78
C TYR A 20 7.59 9.25 -8.43
N TYR A 21 7.28 7.96 -8.56
CA TYR A 21 8.20 6.88 -8.19
C TYR A 21 7.89 5.57 -8.91
N MET A 22 8.91 4.72 -8.98
CA MET A 22 8.88 3.40 -9.62
C MET A 22 8.64 2.28 -8.61
N GLU A 23 8.26 1.11 -9.12
CA GLU A 23 8.11 -0.13 -8.38
C GLU A 23 9.39 -0.47 -7.59
N SER A 24 9.20 -1.00 -6.38
CA SER A 24 10.28 -1.41 -5.48
C SER A 24 11.12 -2.56 -6.06
N ASN A 25 12.43 -2.53 -5.77
CA ASN A 25 13.38 -3.61 -6.03
C ASN A 25 13.81 -4.35 -4.75
N LEU A 26 13.16 -4.10 -3.61
CA LEU A 26 13.53 -4.68 -2.30
C LEU A 26 12.81 -5.99 -1.98
N GLY A 27 11.87 -6.43 -2.83
CA GLY A 27 11.10 -7.65 -2.63
C GLY A 27 10.12 -7.55 -1.46
N HIS A 28 10.09 -8.57 -0.60
CA HIS A 28 9.09 -8.72 0.47
C HIS A 28 9.76 -8.86 1.84
N PRO A 29 10.49 -7.85 2.32
CA PRO A 29 11.23 -7.94 3.57
C PRO A 29 10.30 -8.12 4.76
N VAL A 30 10.72 -8.97 5.70
CA VAL A 30 10.09 -9.19 7.01
C VAL A 30 11.07 -8.72 8.08
N PHE A 31 10.56 -8.01 9.07
CA PHE A 31 11.35 -7.39 10.12
C PHE A 31 11.09 -8.11 11.44
N GLU A 32 12.13 -8.70 11.99
CA GLU A 32 12.08 -9.30 13.31
C GLU A 32 12.14 -8.21 14.39
N THR A 33 11.21 -8.28 15.32
CA THR A 33 11.10 -7.37 16.48
C THR A 33 10.98 -8.20 17.76
N ALA A 34 11.14 -7.56 18.91
CA ALA A 34 10.91 -8.21 20.21
C ALA A 34 9.48 -8.72 20.41
N PHE A 35 8.53 -8.32 19.55
CA PHE A 35 7.10 -8.65 19.64
C PHE A 35 6.61 -9.52 18.48
N GLY A 36 7.53 -10.02 17.64
CA GLY A 36 7.21 -10.85 16.48
C GLY A 36 7.76 -10.29 15.16
N ARG A 37 7.54 -11.05 14.09
CA ARG A 37 7.96 -10.78 12.71
C ARG A 37 6.88 -9.99 11.98
N ILE A 38 7.19 -8.75 11.60
CA ILE A 38 6.23 -7.86 10.95
C ILE A 38 6.60 -7.59 9.49
N ALA A 39 5.60 -7.35 8.65
CA ALA A 39 5.78 -6.88 7.29
C ALA A 39 4.87 -5.68 7.00
N VAL A 40 5.18 -4.93 5.94
CA VAL A 40 4.39 -3.76 5.52
C VAL A 40 4.02 -3.88 4.05
N ASN A 41 2.76 -4.19 3.77
CA ASN A 41 2.18 -4.17 2.43
C ASN A 41 1.63 -2.77 2.15
N ILE A 42 2.27 -1.98 1.29
CA ILE A 42 1.94 -0.56 1.15
C ILE A 42 0.79 -0.34 0.15
N CYS A 43 -0.32 0.22 0.64
CA CYS A 43 -1.45 0.76 -0.10
C CYS A 43 -1.94 -0.14 -1.25
N TYR A 44 -1.62 0.16 -2.51
CA TYR A 44 -2.11 -0.54 -3.70
C TYR A 44 -1.67 -2.01 -3.79
N GLY A 45 -0.62 -2.40 -3.05
CA GLY A 45 -0.25 -3.80 -2.88
C GLY A 45 -1.34 -4.64 -2.19
N ARG A 46 -2.36 -4.01 -1.57
CA ARG A 46 -3.53 -4.69 -1.01
C ARG A 46 -4.34 -5.47 -2.04
N HIS A 47 -4.34 -5.02 -3.30
CA HIS A 47 -5.12 -5.62 -4.40
C HIS A 47 -4.44 -6.82 -5.06
N HIS A 48 -3.24 -7.18 -4.59
CA HIS A 48 -2.41 -8.24 -5.17
C HIS A 48 -2.23 -9.37 -4.15
N PRO A 49 -3.07 -10.43 -4.19
CA PRO A 49 -2.99 -11.54 -3.24
C PRO A 49 -1.59 -12.16 -3.15
N GLN A 50 -0.87 -12.21 -4.27
CA GLN A 50 0.52 -12.68 -4.32
C GLN A 50 1.49 -11.83 -3.49
N ASN A 51 1.25 -10.51 -3.36
CA ASN A 51 2.09 -9.63 -2.56
C ASN A 51 1.93 -9.97 -1.06
N TRP A 52 0.70 -10.23 -0.61
CA TRP A 52 0.42 -10.72 0.74
C TRP A 52 1.04 -12.10 0.98
N MET A 53 0.85 -13.02 0.02
CA MET A 53 1.39 -14.37 0.08
C MET A 53 2.90 -14.36 0.26
N MET A 54 3.63 -13.52 -0.48
CA MET A 54 5.09 -13.46 -0.38
C MET A 54 5.59 -12.96 0.98
N TYR A 55 4.90 -12.00 1.62
CA TYR A 55 5.23 -11.62 3.00
C TYR A 55 4.96 -12.76 3.99
N ALA A 56 3.85 -13.47 3.84
CA ALA A 56 3.51 -14.61 4.68
C ALA A 56 4.53 -15.77 4.51
N LEU A 57 4.93 -16.09 3.27
CA LEU A 57 5.95 -17.09 2.97
C LEU A 57 7.33 -16.72 3.54
N ASN A 58 7.65 -15.43 3.60
CA ASN A 58 8.87 -14.93 4.24
C ASN A 58 8.78 -14.91 5.78
N GLY A 59 7.70 -15.42 6.37
CA GLY A 59 7.56 -15.63 7.80
C GLY A 59 6.93 -14.46 8.57
N ALA A 60 6.24 -13.53 7.90
CA ALA A 60 5.51 -12.47 8.59
C ALA A 60 4.35 -13.03 9.45
N GLU A 61 4.32 -12.66 10.72
CA GLU A 61 3.25 -12.99 11.67
C GLU A 61 2.14 -11.93 11.63
N ILE A 62 2.50 -10.67 11.41
CA ILE A 62 1.56 -9.55 11.25
C ILE A 62 1.96 -8.75 10.01
N ILE A 63 0.98 -8.45 9.14
CA ILE A 63 1.20 -7.62 7.95
C ILE A 63 0.38 -6.32 8.09
N PHE A 64 1.09 -5.20 8.21
CA PHE A 64 0.48 -3.87 8.23
C PHE A 64 0.17 -3.41 6.80
N ASN A 65 -0.99 -2.77 6.61
CA ASN A 65 -1.37 -2.16 5.33
C ASN A 65 -1.73 -0.68 5.49
N PRO A 66 -0.72 0.21 5.48
CA PRO A 66 -0.96 1.65 5.39
C PRO A 66 -1.47 2.01 4.00
N SER A 67 -2.62 2.67 3.95
CA SER A 67 -3.38 3.01 2.74
C SER A 67 -3.85 4.46 2.75
N ALA A 68 -4.04 5.01 1.55
CA ALA A 68 -4.80 6.22 1.31
C ALA A 68 -5.73 5.93 0.13
N THR A 69 -7.01 5.76 0.41
CA THR A 69 -8.02 5.44 -0.62
C THR A 69 -9.36 6.05 -0.27
N ILE A 70 -10.13 6.37 -1.31
CA ILE A 70 -11.42 7.04 -1.19
C ILE A 70 -12.60 6.09 -0.92
N ASN A 71 -12.40 4.76 -0.97
CA ASN A 71 -13.35 3.74 -0.50
C ASN A 71 -12.72 2.32 -0.52
N GLY A 72 -13.22 1.42 0.34
CA GLY A 72 -12.97 -0.03 0.27
C GLY A 72 -12.14 -0.60 1.43
N LEU A 73 -12.73 -1.59 2.13
CA LEU A 73 -12.02 -2.46 3.08
C LEU A 73 -11.40 -3.63 2.30
N THR A 74 -10.18 -4.03 2.66
CA THR A 74 -9.58 -5.28 2.18
C THR A 74 -9.55 -6.27 3.32
N ASN A 75 -10.10 -7.46 3.10
CA ASN A 75 -9.96 -8.60 4.01
C ASN A 75 -8.77 -9.45 3.58
N HIS A 76 -7.99 -9.99 4.53
CA HIS A 76 -7.36 -11.34 4.54
C HIS A 76 -6.25 -11.38 5.63
N VAL A 77 -6.13 -12.51 6.37
CA VAL A 77 -5.15 -12.80 7.46
C VAL A 77 -5.13 -11.75 8.60
N TYR A 78 -4.37 -11.96 9.70
CA TYR A 78 -4.19 -10.93 10.74
C TYR A 78 -3.50 -9.71 10.12
N THR A 79 -4.31 -8.78 9.63
CA THR A 79 -3.88 -7.59 8.92
C THR A 79 -4.37 -6.36 9.65
N VAL A 80 -3.51 -5.35 9.68
CA VAL A 80 -3.84 -4.06 10.27
C VAL A 80 -3.97 -3.07 9.13
N GLY A 81 -5.19 -2.95 8.62
CA GLY A 81 -5.56 -1.96 7.61
C GLY A 81 -5.67 -0.58 8.24
N ILE A 82 -4.91 0.39 7.72
CA ILE A 82 -4.91 1.76 8.21
C ILE A 82 -5.17 2.66 7.00
N ASN A 83 -6.23 3.47 7.03
CA ASN A 83 -6.53 4.42 5.96
C ASN A 83 -6.51 5.86 6.46
N ARG A 84 -6.05 6.79 5.60
CA ARG A 84 -6.27 8.22 5.82
C ARG A 84 -7.78 8.52 5.88
N VAL A 85 -8.15 9.53 6.67
CA VAL A 85 -9.53 10.05 6.78
C VAL A 85 -9.58 11.54 6.41
N GLY A 86 -10.77 12.05 6.08
CA GLY A 86 -11.00 13.45 5.72
C GLY A 86 -10.95 13.71 4.21
N VAL A 87 -11.10 15.00 3.85
CA VAL A 87 -11.06 15.50 2.47
C VAL A 87 -9.96 16.55 2.36
N GLU A 88 -9.15 16.45 1.31
CA GLU A 88 -8.08 17.41 1.01
C GLU A 88 -8.45 18.21 -0.24
N VAL A 89 -8.29 19.53 -0.15
CA VAL A 89 -8.53 20.46 -1.26
C VAL A 89 -7.22 21.15 -1.60
N PHE A 90 -6.86 21.16 -2.87
CA PHE A 90 -5.60 21.71 -3.37
C PHE A 90 -5.80 23.08 -4.04
N PRO A 91 -4.78 23.95 -4.07
CA PRO A 91 -4.93 25.33 -4.55
C PRO A 91 -5.11 25.43 -6.08
N ASN A 92 -4.65 24.43 -6.83
CA ASN A 92 -4.72 24.41 -8.28
C ASN A 92 -5.68 23.32 -8.75
N GLU A 93 -6.37 23.56 -9.86
CA GLU A 93 -7.27 22.60 -10.48
C GLU A 93 -6.51 21.39 -11.05
N PHE A 94 -7.14 20.21 -11.01
CA PHE A 94 -6.67 18.97 -11.61
C PHE A 94 -7.85 18.08 -11.96
N THR A 95 -7.66 17.13 -12.88
CA THR A 95 -8.72 16.21 -13.34
C THR A 95 -8.39 14.76 -13.00
N SER A 96 -9.43 13.95 -12.79
CA SER A 96 -9.31 12.52 -12.49
C SER A 96 -9.31 11.61 -13.73
N ALA A 97 -9.18 12.18 -14.93
CA ALA A 97 -9.26 11.47 -16.21
C ALA A 97 -10.57 10.65 -16.41
N ASN A 98 -11.68 11.08 -15.83
CA ASN A 98 -12.99 10.42 -15.91
C ASN A 98 -13.99 11.14 -16.85
N GLY A 99 -13.48 12.06 -17.69
CA GLY A 99 -14.28 12.88 -18.61
C GLY A 99 -15.04 14.04 -17.95
N LYS A 100 -14.89 14.25 -16.65
CA LYS A 100 -15.39 15.44 -15.94
C LYS A 100 -14.31 16.55 -15.95
N PRO A 101 -14.72 17.83 -15.89
CA PRO A 101 -13.79 18.94 -15.70
C PRO A 101 -13.01 18.80 -14.39
#